data_AF-A0A7J3WU49-F1
#
_entry.id   AF-A0A7J3WU49-F1
#
_cell.length_a   1.000
_cell.length_b   1.000
_cell.length_c   1.000
_cell.angle_alpha   90.00
_cell.angle_beta   90.00
_cell.angle_gamma   90.00
#
_symmetry.space_group_name_H-M   'P 1'
#
loop_
_entity.id
_entity.type
_entity.pdbx_description
1 polymer ?
#
loop_
_entity_poly.entity_id
_entity_poly.type
_entity_poly.pdbx_seq_one_letter_code
_entity_poly.pdbx_strand_id
1 'polypeptide(L)' 'MRTALYELHKELGASFTDFMGYEMPLRYTSIQEEHLNVRHKVGIFDVSHMGNMIIRGR' A
#
# COMPACT_ATOMS: atom_id res chain seq x y z
N MET A 1 -11.61 -2.44 -6.50
CA MET A 1 -10.56 -3.41 -6.94
C MET A 1 -9.66 -3.72 -5.76
N ARG A 2 -8.89 -4.82 -5.80
CA ARG A 2 -7.99 -5.25 -4.72
C ARG A 2 -6.61 -5.56 -5.29
N THR A 3 -5.55 -5.26 -4.53
CA THR A 3 -4.18 -5.66 -4.90
C THR A 3 -3.94 -7.13 -4.58
N ALA A 4 -2.85 -7.70 -5.11
CA ALA A 4 -2.45 -9.08 -4.80
C ALA A 4 -2.15 -9.30 -3.31
N LEU A 5 -1.86 -8.23 -2.55
CA LEU A 5 -1.54 -8.28 -1.12
C LEU A 5 -2.76 -8.01 -0.22
N TYR A 6 -3.97 -7.95 -0.77
CA TYR A 6 -5.17 -7.60 -0.01
C TYR A 6 -5.41 -8.47 1.23
N GLU A 7 -5.36 -9.80 1.09
CA GLU A 7 -5.58 -10.70 2.23
C GLU A 7 -4.48 -10.56 3.29
N LEU A 8 -3.23 -10.33 2.87
CA LEU A 8 -2.13 -10.02 3.80
C LEU A 8 -2.39 -8.72 4.57
N HIS A 9 -2.87 -7.68 3.90
CA HIS A 9 -3.22 -6.42 4.57
C HIS A 9 -4.33 -6.61 5.61
N LYS A 10 -5.31 -7.45 5.29
CA LYS A 10 -6.42 -7.80 6.20
C LYS A 10 -5.92 -8.59 7.41
N GLU A 11 -5.05 -9.57 7.20
CA GLU A 11 -4.41 -10.35 8.28
C GLU A 11 -3.55 -9.46 9.20
N LEU A 12 -2.86 -8.46 8.63
CA LEU A 12 -2.06 -7.48 9.37
C LEU A 12 -2.90 -6.38 10.05
N GLY A 13 -4.23 -6.43 9.96
CA GLY A 13 -5.12 -5.51 10.65
C GLY A 13 -5.20 -4.11 10.02
N ALA A 14 -4.99 -4.00 8.70
CA ALA A 14 -5.11 -2.72 8.01
C ALA A 14 -6.52 -2.11 8.12
N SER A 15 -6.56 -0.81 8.35
CA SER A 15 -7.75 0.01 8.11
C SER A 15 -7.80 0.39 6.63
N PHE A 16 -8.85 -0.02 5.93
CA PHE A 16 -8.98 0.19 4.48
C PHE A 16 -9.72 1.49 4.14
N THR A 17 -9.40 2.03 2.96
CA THR A 17 -10.11 3.15 2.33
C THR A 17 -10.26 2.91 0.83
N ASP A 18 -11.17 3.63 0.18
CA ASP A 18 -11.22 3.68 -1.28
C ASP A 18 -10.18 4.68 -1.79
N PHE A 19 -9.26 4.20 -2.62
CA PHE A 19 -8.24 5.01 -3.26
C PHE A 19 -8.29 4.78 -4.77
N MET A 20 -8.93 5.71 -5.48
CA MET A 20 -9.13 5.63 -6.94
C MET A 20 -9.75 4.31 -7.39
N GLY A 21 -10.74 3.79 -6.64
CA GLY A 21 -11.41 2.53 -6.92
C GLY A 21 -10.65 1.28 -6.48
N TYR A 22 -9.52 1.40 -5.77
CA TYR A 22 -8.85 0.29 -5.08
C TYR A 22 -9.12 0.35 -3.57
N GLU A 23 -9.39 -0.82 -2.98
CA GLU A 23 -9.46 -0.98 -1.53
C GLU A 23 -8.03 -1.11 -0.98
N MET A 24 -7.50 0.00 -0.46
CA MET A 24 -6.10 0.14 -0.06
C MET A 24 -5.95 0.36 1.46
N PRO A 25 -4.86 -0.14 2.07
CA PRO A 25 -4.54 0.15 3.47
C PRO A 25 -4.25 1.66 3.67
N LEU A 26 -5.04 2.32 4.51
CA LEU A 26 -4.81 3.69 4.97
C LEU A 26 -3.78 3.75 6.12
N ARG A 27 -3.82 2.75 7.01
CA ARG A 27 -2.91 2.57 8.16
C ARG A 27 -3.04 1.17 8.74
N TYR A 28 -2.03 0.72 9.46
CA TYR A 28 -2.00 -0.50 10.29
C TYR A 28 -1.92 -0.18 11.79
N THR A 29 -1.27 0.93 12.15
CA THR A 29 -1.12 1.41 13.54
C THR A 29 -1.66 2.83 13.66
N SER A 30 -0.82 3.84 13.44
CA SER A 30 -1.22 5.23 13.29
C SER A 30 -0.42 5.90 12.18
N ILE A 31 -1.02 6.92 11.54
CA ILE A 31 -0.35 7.66 10.46
C ILE A 31 0.96 8.29 10.97
N GLN A 32 0.97 8.80 12.20
CA GLN A 32 2.15 9.43 12.79
C GLN A 32 3.25 8.40 13.08
N GLU A 33 2.90 7.25 13.66
CA GLU A 33 3.86 6.19 13.98
C GLU A 33 4.49 5.61 12.70
N GLU A 34 3.67 5.29 11.69
CA GLU A 34 4.15 4.78 10.41
C GLU A 34 5.05 5.80 9.70
N HIS A 35 4.69 7.08 9.73
CA HIS A 35 5.52 8.16 9.21
C HIS A 35 6.88 8.22 9.91
N LEU A 36 6.89 8.24 11.26
CA LEU A 36 8.13 8.31 12.04
C LEU A 36 8.99 7.05 11.85
N ASN A 37 8.37 5.88 11.71
CA ASN A 37 9.09 4.63 11.46
C ASN A 37 9.82 4.67 10.11
N VAL A 38 9.21 5.23 9.06
CA VAL A 38 9.88 5.45 7.77
C VAL A 38 11.01 6.49 7.89
N ARG A 39 10.82 7.55 8.68
CA ARG A 39 11.83 8.62 8.86
C ARG A 39 13.05 8.18 9.62
N HIS A 40 12.89 7.32 10.62
CA HIS A 40 13.94 6.96 11.56
C HIS A 40 14.42 5.51 11.44
N LYS A 41 13.69 4.66 10.71
CA LYS A 41 13.98 3.23 10.54
C LYS A 41 13.71 2.78 9.10
N VAL A 42 12.67 1.96 8.89
CA VAL A 42 12.30 1.38 7.60
C VAL A 42 10.78 1.26 7.53
N GLY A 43 10.20 1.46 6.35
CA GLY A 43 8.81 1.15 6.07
C GLY A 43 8.66 0.52 4.69
N ILE A 44 7.57 -0.24 4.51
CA ILE A 44 7.21 -0.92 3.27
C ILE A 44 5.82 -0.43 2.88
N PHE A 45 5.63 -0.16 1.59
CA PHE A 45 4.36 0.29 1.03
C PHE A 45 3.94 -0.64 -0.10
N ASP A 46 2.68 -1.08 -0.07
CA ASP A 46 2.07 -1.74 -1.24
C ASP A 46 1.65 -0.66 -2.25
N VAL A 47 2.42 -0.55 -3.33
CA VAL A 47 2.15 0.36 -4.44
C VAL A 47 1.66 -0.39 -5.69
N SER A 48 1.18 -1.62 -5.54
CA SER A 48 0.81 -2.50 -6.67
C SER A 48 -0.44 -2.05 -7.42
N HIS A 49 -1.17 -1.07 -6.90
CA HIS A 49 -2.25 -0.39 -7.63
C HIS A 49 -1.73 0.54 -8.75
N MET A 50 -0.43 0.88 -8.73
CA MET A 50 0.19 1.67 -9.79
C MET A 50 0.27 0.88 -11.10
N GLY A 51 -0.03 1.55 -12.20
CA GLY A 51 0.14 1.00 -13.53
C GLY A 51 1.63 0.84 -13.88
N ASN A 52 2.00 -0.36 -14.36
CA ASN A 52 3.33 -0.60 -14.92
C ASN A 52 3.23 -0.69 -16.44
N MET A 53 4.11 0.04 -17.14
CA MET A 53 4.16 0.05 -18.61
C MET A 53 5.56 -0.32 -19.09
N ILE A 54 5.63 -1.22 -20.08
CA ILE A 54 6.88 -1.61 -20.75
C ILE A 54 6.80 -1.12 -22.18
N ILE A 55 7.74 -0.25 -22.58
CA ILE A 55 7.84 0.29 -23.94
C ILE A 55 9.04 -0.37 -24.62
N ARG A 56 8.86 -0.86 -25.85
CA ARG A 56 9.92 -1.50 -26.65
C ARG A 56 9.90 -0.93 -28.07
N GLY A 57 11.07 -0.63 -28.60
CA GLY A 57 11.28 -0.23 -30.00
C GLY A 57 11.69 -1.41 -30.86
N ARG A 58 11.75 -1.18 -32.17
CA ARG A 58 12.40 -2.10 -33.11
C ARG A 58 13.92 -2.00 -32.99
#